data_AF-A0A6L8G6M5-F1
#
_entry.id   AF-A0A6L8G6M5-F1
#
_cell.length_a   1.000
_cell.length_b   1.000
_cell.length_c   1.000
_cell.angle_alpha   90.00
_cell.angle_beta   90.00
_cell.angle_gamma   90.00
#
_symmetry.space_group_name_H-M   'P 1'
#
loop_
_entity.id
_entity.type
_entity.pdbx_description
1 polymer ?
#
loop_
_entity_poly.entity_id
_entity_poly.type
_entity_poly.pdbx_seq_one_letter_code
_entity_poly.pdbx_strand_id
1 'polypeptide(L)'
;MPKKNILLIEPGYPNKYPPLGLMKIAAYHGPQGSNDRVLFVKGRSPEVLEQVWDRVYVTTLFSFEWKRTSAAIDFALQAVRGQAERVFVGGIAATLMFDEFLREPRWAGVRFIKGLLDQPPADSLQLSEADGDFGAQDVNGPPIEELVPDYGILEHIEYEYPVRDAYFGYASRGCVRKCSFCGVPKLEGGQREMPPITNLVLGVGEQFGPKKDLILMDNNVAASTRYQEVIAEIHDLGFERGAVFQRPDGVSVKRRVDFNQGVDARILAKTPMYLREMEKICIDPLRIAFDHVGMRRVYERSVEMAADHDLRSLSNYMLYNFMDTPSDLYQRMLINIELNARLGVRIWSFPMRYLPVTMKDRSHVGKHWNRYYLRSFQIMLQATHGVVSGSEDFFHRAFGDSYEEFERLLSLPHAFIFQRDFFEHGEGKPVLDDYHALLRRFSPAQQAELTDLLNQTLLQRPRREAFARLIADKSINRPRREVARFQANDTKTAKFTAIAEVFPA
;
A
#
# COMPACT_ATOMS: atom_id res chain seq x y z
N MET A 1 25.86 -6.08 32.75
CA MET A 1 26.49 -5.04 31.90
C MET A 1 25.63 -3.78 31.95
N PRO A 2 26.20 -2.58 31.73
CA PRO A 2 25.38 -1.36 31.64
C PRO A 2 24.40 -1.46 30.46
N LYS A 3 23.15 -1.03 30.67
CA LYS A 3 22.11 -0.99 29.63
C LYS A 3 22.55 -0.07 28.47
N LYS A 4 22.36 -0.51 27.23
CA LYS A 4 22.63 0.31 26.04
C LYS A 4 21.45 1.21 25.73
N ASN A 5 21.70 2.36 25.12
CA ASN A 5 20.67 3.26 24.61
C ASN A 5 20.44 2.97 23.12
N ILE A 6 19.22 2.55 22.78
CA ILE A 6 18.82 2.11 21.45
C ILE A 6 17.73 3.04 20.93
N LEU A 7 17.96 3.64 19.77
CA LEU A 7 16.96 4.47 19.09
C LEU A 7 16.39 3.73 17.88
N LEU A 8 15.07 3.72 17.77
CA LEU A 8 14.33 3.17 16.64
C LEU A 8 13.64 4.31 15.91
N ILE A 9 13.90 4.44 14.61
CA ILE A 9 13.37 5.53 13.79
C ILE A 9 12.53 4.93 12.68
N GLU A 10 11.24 5.24 12.71
CA GLU A 10 10.42 5.17 11.51
C GLU A 10 10.40 6.53 10.83
N PRO A 11 10.72 6.63 9.53
CA PRO A 11 10.52 7.89 8.81
C PRO A 11 9.05 8.33 8.91
N GLY A 12 8.80 9.64 8.75
CA GLY A 12 7.46 10.23 8.89
C GLY A 12 6.52 9.88 7.74
N TYR A 13 6.32 8.60 7.44
CA TYR A 13 5.40 8.09 6.43
C TYR A 13 3.94 8.19 6.92
N PRO A 14 2.97 8.46 6.01
CA PRO A 14 1.54 8.38 6.33
C PRO A 14 1.03 6.94 6.18
N ASN A 15 1.54 6.00 6.97
CA ASN A 15 1.23 4.57 6.89
C ASN A 15 0.15 4.14 7.89
N LYS A 16 -0.56 3.06 7.52
CA LYS A 16 -1.70 2.51 8.26
C LYS A 16 -1.29 1.54 9.37
N TYR A 17 -0.20 0.82 9.16
CA TYR A 17 0.27 -0.27 10.01
C TYR A 17 1.51 0.14 10.80
N PRO A 18 1.66 -0.31 12.05
CA PRO A 18 2.87 -0.09 12.82
C PRO A 18 4.09 -0.79 12.20
N PRO A 19 5.32 -0.32 12.47
CA PRO A 19 6.54 -0.86 11.89
C PRO A 19 6.93 -2.18 12.58
N LEU A 20 6.31 -3.29 12.18
CA LEU A 20 6.49 -4.61 12.81
C LEU A 20 7.96 -5.04 12.95
N GLY A 21 8.81 -4.74 11.97
CA GLY A 21 10.25 -5.01 12.08
C GLY A 21 10.94 -4.26 13.22
N LEU A 22 10.57 -2.99 13.46
CA LEU A 22 11.10 -2.23 14.60
C LEU A 22 10.52 -2.71 15.93
N MET A 23 9.25 -3.16 15.95
CA MET A 23 8.66 -3.75 17.16
C MET A 23 9.40 -5.05 17.57
N LYS A 24 9.86 -5.85 16.62
CA LYS A 24 10.66 -7.05 16.90
C LYS A 24 12.10 -6.71 17.31
N ILE A 25 12.72 -5.70 16.69
CA ILE A 25 14.01 -5.18 17.16
C ILE A 25 13.90 -4.61 18.58
N ALA A 26 12.80 -3.94 18.89
CA ALA A 26 12.52 -3.47 20.24
C ALA A 26 12.42 -4.63 21.23
N ALA A 27 11.75 -5.73 20.89
CA ALA A 27 11.69 -6.92 21.72
C ALA A 27 13.08 -7.53 21.99
N TYR A 28 13.93 -7.60 20.96
CA TYR A 28 15.32 -8.08 21.09
C TYR A 28 16.15 -7.24 22.08
N HIS A 29 15.98 -5.92 22.05
CA HIS A 29 16.66 -5.02 23.00
C HIS A 29 15.92 -4.87 24.33
N GLY A 30 14.63 -5.14 24.38
CA GLY A 30 13.74 -4.83 25.48
C GLY A 30 13.93 -5.71 26.70
N PRO A 31 13.03 -5.61 27.69
CA PRO A 31 13.16 -6.29 28.99
C PRO A 31 13.27 -7.82 28.91
N GLN A 32 12.66 -8.43 27.89
CA GLN A 32 12.69 -9.88 27.65
C GLN A 32 13.88 -10.34 26.80
N GLY A 33 14.67 -9.40 26.27
CA GLY A 33 15.89 -9.67 25.51
C GLY A 33 17.11 -9.14 26.25
N SER A 34 17.85 -8.21 25.64
CA SER A 34 19.09 -7.65 26.20
C SER A 34 18.88 -6.67 27.36
N ASN A 35 17.62 -6.28 27.66
CA ASN A 35 17.24 -5.35 28.73
C ASN A 35 17.90 -3.96 28.61
N ASP A 36 18.09 -3.51 27.37
CA ASP A 36 18.54 -2.18 26.99
C ASP A 36 17.43 -1.12 27.15
N ARG A 37 17.79 0.15 26.98
CA ARG A 37 16.86 1.27 26.96
C ARG A 37 16.47 1.57 25.52
N VAL A 38 15.22 1.31 25.16
CA VAL A 38 14.70 1.50 23.81
C VAL A 38 13.84 2.76 23.76
N LEU A 39 14.12 3.66 22.80
CA LEU A 39 13.23 4.76 22.43
C LEU A 39 12.80 4.58 20.97
N PHE A 40 11.53 4.81 20.69
CA PHE A 40 11.00 4.78 19.33
C PHE A 40 10.48 6.17 18.96
N VAL A 41 10.83 6.62 17.76
CA VAL A 41 10.34 7.88 17.22
C VAL A 41 9.84 7.70 15.79
N LYS A 42 8.85 8.51 15.41
CA LYS A 42 8.33 8.61 14.05
C LYS A 42 8.59 9.99 13.48
N GLY A 43 9.35 10.06 12.40
CA GLY A 43 9.80 11.32 11.81
C GLY A 43 11.00 11.91 12.57
N ARG A 44 11.02 13.24 12.73
CA ARG A 44 12.12 13.96 13.40
C ARG A 44 11.65 14.40 14.78
N SER A 45 12.39 14.04 15.82
CA SER A 45 12.15 14.41 17.22
C SER A 45 13.45 15.01 17.78
N PRO A 46 13.61 16.34 17.83
CA PRO A 46 14.85 17.00 18.24
C PRO A 46 15.38 16.55 19.61
N GLU A 47 14.50 16.13 20.50
CA GLU A 47 14.79 15.66 21.87
C GLU A 47 15.78 14.47 21.87
N VAL A 48 15.77 13.65 20.82
CA VAL A 48 16.70 12.52 20.71
C VAL A 48 18.16 12.97 20.53
N LEU A 49 18.40 14.21 20.10
CA LEU A 49 19.75 14.74 19.87
C LEU A 49 20.47 15.07 21.20
N GLU A 50 19.72 15.18 22.28
CA GLU A 50 20.25 15.46 23.63
C GLU A 50 20.82 14.20 24.31
N GLN A 51 20.53 13.02 23.75
CA GLN A 51 20.95 11.74 24.28
C GLN A 51 22.13 11.16 23.49
N VAL A 52 22.89 10.26 24.13
CA VAL A 52 23.94 9.49 23.47
C VAL A 52 23.40 8.10 23.16
N TRP A 53 23.41 7.74 21.89
CA TRP A 53 22.91 6.45 21.39
C TRP A 53 24.06 5.48 21.14
N ASP A 54 23.91 4.25 21.66
CA ASP A 54 24.84 3.14 21.36
C ASP A 54 24.55 2.55 19.99
N ARG A 55 23.27 2.52 19.57
CA ARG A 55 22.85 2.06 18.24
C ARG A 55 21.55 2.74 17.82
N VAL A 56 21.42 3.01 16.52
CA VAL A 56 20.22 3.58 15.90
C VAL A 56 19.77 2.68 14.75
N TYR A 57 18.49 2.29 14.75
CA TYR A 57 17.88 1.55 13.66
C TYR A 57 16.89 2.42 12.90
N VAL A 58 16.99 2.44 11.57
CA VAL A 58 16.06 3.14 10.68
C VAL A 58 15.37 2.10 9.80
N THR A 59 14.04 2.04 9.86
CA THR A 59 13.28 1.20 8.92
C THR A 59 12.97 1.95 7.62
N THR A 60 12.83 1.19 6.54
CA THR A 60 12.49 1.71 5.22
C THR A 60 11.25 1.02 4.68
N LEU A 61 10.33 1.80 4.11
CA LEU A 61 9.10 1.31 3.49
C LEU A 61 9.26 1.28 1.97
N PHE A 62 8.32 1.84 1.20
CA PHE A 62 8.37 1.84 -0.26
C PHE A 62 9.50 2.71 -0.82
N SER A 63 10.07 2.29 -1.96
CA SER A 63 11.14 3.01 -2.67
C SER A 63 10.79 4.45 -3.01
N PHE A 64 9.53 4.72 -3.35
CA PHE A 64 9.06 6.07 -3.72
C PHE A 64 9.00 7.05 -2.54
N GLU A 65 9.21 6.58 -1.30
CA GLU A 65 9.34 7.44 -0.13
C GLU A 65 10.81 7.84 0.12
N TRP A 66 11.70 7.63 -0.86
CA TRP A 66 13.14 7.91 -0.80
C TRP A 66 13.47 9.23 -0.09
N LYS A 67 12.77 10.31 -0.40
CA LYS A 67 13.00 11.63 0.23
C LYS A 67 12.82 11.60 1.76
N ARG A 68 11.74 10.97 2.24
CA ARG A 68 11.48 10.85 3.69
C ARG A 68 12.48 9.90 4.34
N THR A 69 12.82 8.81 3.65
CA THR A 69 13.83 7.84 4.11
C THR A 69 15.19 8.50 4.27
N SER A 70 15.68 9.21 3.25
CA SER A 70 16.94 9.95 3.28
C SER A 70 16.99 10.95 4.43
N ALA A 71 15.92 11.73 4.63
CA ALA A 71 15.86 12.68 5.75
C ALA A 71 15.93 12.00 7.13
N ALA A 72 15.40 10.78 7.27
CA ALA A 72 15.50 10.00 8.51
C ALA A 72 16.91 9.42 8.72
N ILE A 73 17.59 8.96 7.67
CA ILE A 73 18.98 8.48 7.76
C ILE A 73 19.92 9.65 8.11
N ASP A 74 19.76 10.79 7.44
CA ASP A 74 20.54 11.99 7.73
C ASP A 74 20.31 12.46 9.19
N PHE A 75 19.09 12.31 9.70
CA PHE A 75 18.76 12.60 11.09
C PHE A 75 19.36 11.57 12.08
N ALA A 76 19.36 10.28 11.73
CA ALA A 76 20.01 9.24 12.51
C ALA A 76 21.51 9.52 12.67
N LEU A 77 22.18 9.94 11.58
CA LEU A 77 23.59 10.35 11.59
C LEU A 77 23.84 11.55 12.52
N GLN A 78 22.92 12.51 12.56
CA GLN A 78 22.99 13.62 13.53
C GLN A 78 22.85 13.12 14.96
N ALA A 79 21.91 12.21 15.23
CA ALA A 79 21.68 11.66 16.57
C ALA A 79 22.90 10.90 17.12
N VAL A 80 23.68 10.23 16.27
CA VAL A 80 24.94 9.55 16.66
C VAL A 80 26.18 10.45 16.56
N ARG A 81 26.00 11.75 16.28
CA ARG A 81 27.08 12.74 16.14
C ARG A 81 28.12 12.32 15.08
N GLY A 82 27.66 11.76 13.97
CA GLY A 82 28.49 11.36 12.83
C GLY A 82 29.15 9.97 12.94
N GLN A 83 28.95 9.24 14.03
CA GLN A 83 29.41 7.85 14.20
C GLN A 83 28.53 6.89 13.39
N ALA A 84 28.70 6.93 12.07
CA ALA A 84 27.85 6.26 11.09
C ALA A 84 27.77 4.73 11.29
N GLU A 85 28.82 4.11 11.84
CA GLU A 85 28.88 2.69 12.17
C GLU A 85 27.82 2.24 13.19
N ARG A 86 27.26 3.18 13.96
CA ARG A 86 26.16 2.94 14.90
C ARG A 86 24.78 2.95 14.25
N VAL A 87 24.67 3.32 12.97
CA VAL A 87 23.40 3.46 12.25
C VAL A 87 23.15 2.24 11.38
N PHE A 88 22.02 1.60 11.61
CA PHE A 88 21.56 0.40 10.92
C PHE A 88 20.31 0.75 10.13
N VAL A 89 20.29 0.48 8.83
CA VAL A 89 19.16 0.80 7.95
C VAL A 89 18.68 -0.46 7.27
N GLY A 90 17.41 -0.81 7.48
CA GLY A 90 16.81 -2.04 6.93
C GLY A 90 15.39 -1.83 6.42
N GLY A 91 14.76 -2.91 5.94
CA GLY A 91 13.39 -2.89 5.43
C GLY A 91 13.29 -2.94 3.91
N ILE A 92 12.11 -2.58 3.39
CA ILE A 92 11.68 -2.86 2.02
C ILE A 92 12.58 -2.14 0.99
N ALA A 93 12.71 -0.81 1.09
CA ALA A 93 13.51 -0.05 0.13
C ALA A 93 15.01 -0.37 0.25
N ALA A 94 15.55 -0.49 1.48
CA ALA A 94 16.94 -0.84 1.72
C ALA A 94 17.31 -2.19 1.06
N THR A 95 16.40 -3.15 1.07
CA THR A 95 16.60 -4.45 0.42
C THR A 95 16.46 -4.37 -1.10
N LEU A 96 15.42 -3.72 -1.61
CA LEU A 96 15.14 -3.64 -3.06
C LEU A 96 16.13 -2.76 -3.81
N MET A 97 16.68 -1.74 -3.15
CA MET A 97 17.57 -0.72 -3.71
C MET A 97 18.94 -0.72 -3.02
N PHE A 98 19.38 -1.85 -2.48
CA PHE A 98 20.60 -1.97 -1.67
C PHE A 98 21.82 -1.24 -2.25
N ASP A 99 22.13 -1.48 -3.52
CA ASP A 99 23.29 -0.85 -4.17
C ASP A 99 23.15 0.68 -4.30
N GLU A 100 21.93 1.21 -4.41
CA GLU A 100 21.68 2.65 -4.44
C GLU A 100 21.92 3.30 -3.08
N PHE A 101 21.61 2.59 -1.99
CA PHE A 101 21.92 3.05 -0.64
C PHE A 101 23.43 3.05 -0.38
N LEU A 102 24.12 1.98 -0.78
CA LEU A 102 25.59 1.88 -0.61
C LEU A 102 26.37 2.93 -1.41
N ARG A 103 25.88 3.33 -2.59
CA ARG A 103 26.56 4.31 -3.46
C ARG A 103 26.44 5.75 -2.96
N GLU A 104 25.56 6.05 -2.02
CA GLU A 104 25.32 7.41 -1.55
C GLU A 104 26.45 7.86 -0.59
N PRO A 105 27.35 8.78 -0.99
CA PRO A 105 28.58 9.04 -0.22
C PRO A 105 28.33 9.61 1.18
N ARG A 106 27.24 10.36 1.38
CA ARG A 106 26.87 10.92 2.70
C ARG A 106 26.47 9.86 3.72
N TRP A 107 26.26 8.61 3.31
CA TRP A 107 25.95 7.49 4.19
C TRP A 107 27.12 6.51 4.34
N ALA A 108 28.33 6.92 3.97
CA ALA A 108 29.53 6.14 4.21
C ALA A 108 29.65 5.77 5.71
N GLY A 109 29.84 4.48 5.99
CA GLY A 109 29.89 3.92 7.35
C GLY A 109 28.55 3.43 7.90
N VAL A 110 27.41 3.81 7.31
CA VAL A 110 26.09 3.28 7.69
C VAL A 110 25.99 1.80 7.33
N ARG A 111 25.48 0.98 8.25
CA ARG A 111 25.26 -0.45 8.01
C ARG A 111 23.89 -0.67 7.38
N PHE A 112 23.86 -1.00 6.09
CA PHE A 112 22.63 -1.36 5.39
C PHE A 112 22.38 -2.87 5.51
N ILE A 113 21.19 -3.25 6.01
CA ILE A 113 20.78 -4.64 6.18
C ILE A 113 19.85 -5.02 5.02
N LYS A 114 20.21 -6.10 4.33
CA LYS A 114 19.48 -6.61 3.16
C LYS A 114 18.74 -7.89 3.52
N GLY A 115 17.44 -7.92 3.23
CA GLY A 115 16.61 -9.10 3.45
C GLY A 115 15.95 -9.10 4.83
N LEU A 116 15.62 -10.31 5.30
CA LEU A 116 14.93 -10.53 6.56
C LEU A 116 15.92 -10.70 7.71
N LEU A 117 15.45 -10.45 8.93
CA LEU A 117 16.21 -10.73 10.16
C LEU A 117 15.93 -12.16 10.63
N ASP A 118 16.19 -13.13 9.75
CA ASP A 118 15.77 -14.52 9.91
C ASP A 118 16.89 -15.52 10.22
N GLN A 119 18.08 -15.00 10.48
CA GLN A 119 19.21 -15.72 11.10
C GLN A 119 19.34 -15.28 12.57
N PRO A 120 20.22 -15.94 13.36
CA PRO A 120 20.55 -15.46 14.70
C PRO A 120 20.87 -13.96 14.73
N PRO A 121 20.60 -13.25 15.84
CA PRO A 121 20.68 -11.79 15.89
C PRO A 121 22.02 -11.19 15.43
N ALA A 122 23.15 -11.81 15.78
CA ALA A 122 24.47 -11.37 15.33
C ALA A 122 24.60 -11.42 13.80
N ASP A 123 24.18 -12.51 13.16
CA ASP A 123 24.27 -12.68 11.71
C ASP A 123 23.30 -11.74 10.97
N SER A 124 22.05 -11.69 11.43
CA SER A 124 20.99 -10.85 10.84
C SER A 124 21.37 -9.36 10.86
N LEU A 125 22.03 -8.91 11.92
CA LEU A 125 22.50 -7.54 12.07
C LEU A 125 23.95 -7.33 11.60
N GLN A 126 24.61 -8.38 11.10
CA GLN A 126 26.00 -8.38 10.64
C GLN A 126 26.95 -7.82 11.71
N LEU A 127 26.78 -8.27 12.97
CA LEU A 127 27.59 -7.85 14.11
C LEU A 127 28.91 -8.63 14.16
N SER A 128 30.00 -7.95 14.52
CA SER A 128 31.32 -8.56 14.60
C SER A 128 32.04 -8.18 15.90
N GLU A 129 32.61 -9.17 16.59
CA GLU A 129 33.48 -8.93 17.76
C GLU A 129 34.73 -8.12 17.36
N ALA A 130 35.24 -8.32 16.15
CA ALA A 130 36.41 -7.60 15.63
C ALA A 130 36.13 -6.10 15.45
N ASP A 131 34.88 -5.74 15.15
CA ASP A 131 34.43 -4.35 15.02
C ASP A 131 33.98 -3.76 16.37
N GLY A 132 34.04 -4.54 17.46
CA GLY A 132 33.61 -4.13 18.79
C GLY A 132 32.08 -4.05 18.95
N ASP A 133 31.31 -4.73 18.10
CA ASP A 133 29.86 -4.71 18.16
C ASP A 133 29.33 -5.42 19.40
N PHE A 134 28.53 -4.72 20.20
CA PHE A 134 27.78 -5.38 21.27
C PHE A 134 26.70 -6.28 20.69
N GLY A 135 26.55 -7.49 21.25
CA GLY A 135 25.62 -8.50 20.77
C GLY A 135 26.21 -9.39 19.67
N ALA A 136 27.48 -9.22 19.27
CA ALA A 136 28.14 -10.08 18.29
C ALA A 136 28.26 -11.55 18.75
N GLN A 137 28.17 -11.81 20.06
CA GLN A 137 28.15 -13.15 20.62
C GLN A 137 26.81 -13.89 20.44
N ASP A 138 25.74 -13.20 20.04
CA ASP A 138 24.42 -13.79 19.88
C ASP A 138 24.25 -14.49 18.52
N VAL A 139 25.04 -15.55 18.35
CA VAL A 139 25.09 -16.40 17.14
C VAL A 139 24.18 -17.62 17.23
N ASN A 140 23.47 -17.80 18.35
CA ASN A 140 22.57 -18.95 18.58
C ASN A 140 21.18 -18.53 19.06
N GLY A 141 20.92 -17.24 19.30
CA GLY A 141 19.61 -16.74 19.68
C GLY A 141 18.57 -16.95 18.58
N PRO A 142 17.27 -16.96 18.95
CA PRO A 142 16.21 -17.07 17.97
C PRO A 142 16.25 -15.88 16.99
N PRO A 143 15.89 -16.08 15.72
CA PRO A 143 15.84 -14.99 14.77
C PRO A 143 14.93 -13.86 15.23
N ILE A 144 15.36 -12.61 15.02
CA ILE A 144 14.59 -11.42 15.44
C ILE A 144 13.19 -11.43 14.79
N GLU A 145 13.06 -11.91 13.56
CA GLU A 145 11.77 -12.05 12.87
C GLU A 145 10.79 -13.01 13.57
N GLU A 146 11.23 -13.86 14.49
CA GLU A 146 10.37 -14.80 15.22
C GLU A 146 9.95 -14.31 16.60
N LEU A 147 10.53 -13.18 17.06
CA LEU A 147 10.21 -12.62 18.36
C LEU A 147 8.78 -12.07 18.42
N VAL A 148 8.19 -12.17 19.62
CA VAL A 148 6.95 -11.46 19.97
C VAL A 148 7.22 -9.95 19.84
N PRO A 149 6.49 -9.22 18.98
CA PRO A 149 6.76 -7.81 18.75
C PRO A 149 6.39 -6.98 19.98
N ASP A 150 7.23 -6.02 20.34
CA ASP A 150 7.00 -5.11 21.46
C ASP A 150 5.99 -4.03 21.05
N TYR A 151 4.78 -4.06 21.61
CA TYR A 151 3.74 -3.05 21.34
C TYR A 151 3.96 -1.78 22.17
N GLY A 152 4.71 -1.86 23.28
CA GLY A 152 4.95 -0.74 24.18
C GLY A 152 5.63 0.43 23.48
N ILE A 153 6.47 0.15 22.48
CA ILE A 153 7.12 1.22 21.72
C ILE A 153 6.12 2.14 21.01
N LEU A 154 4.90 1.67 20.71
CA LEU A 154 3.89 2.48 20.02
C LEU A 154 3.37 3.61 20.93
N GLU A 155 3.52 3.50 22.25
CA GLU A 155 3.16 4.53 23.23
C GLU A 155 4.21 5.64 23.31
N HIS A 156 5.38 5.48 22.69
CA HIS A 156 6.44 6.49 22.67
C HIS A 156 6.14 7.68 21.73
N ILE A 157 5.09 7.59 20.89
CA ILE A 157 4.76 8.58 19.87
C ILE A 157 3.29 8.98 19.92
N GLU A 158 2.98 10.19 19.44
CA GLU A 158 1.60 10.68 19.35
C GLU A 158 0.82 10.13 18.14
N TYR A 159 1.52 9.58 17.14
CA TYR A 159 0.87 9.13 15.91
C TYR A 159 0.04 7.87 16.15
N GLU A 160 -1.27 7.99 15.99
CA GLU A 160 -2.18 6.86 16.04
C GLU A 160 -2.23 6.14 14.68
N TYR A 161 -1.71 4.91 14.62
CA TYR A 161 -1.88 4.06 13.45
C TYR A 161 -3.37 3.75 13.24
N PRO A 162 -3.91 3.93 12.02
CA PRO A 162 -5.27 3.54 11.67
C PRO A 162 -5.60 2.07 12.02
N VAL A 163 -4.60 1.20 12.02
CA VAL A 163 -4.72 -0.20 12.44
C VAL A 163 -3.87 -0.40 13.68
N ARG A 164 -4.50 -0.63 14.84
CA ARG A 164 -3.82 -0.68 16.16
C ARG A 164 -4.32 -1.73 17.17
N ASP A 165 -5.60 -2.12 17.10
CA ASP A 165 -6.22 -3.11 18.00
C ASP A 165 -6.21 -4.50 17.35
N ALA A 166 -5.01 -5.00 17.05
CA ALA A 166 -4.80 -6.26 16.35
C ALA A 166 -3.48 -6.93 16.74
N TYR A 167 -3.44 -8.25 16.67
CA TYR A 167 -2.21 -9.03 16.57
C TYR A 167 -1.67 -8.91 15.14
N PHE A 168 -0.41 -8.51 14.98
CA PHE A 168 0.29 -8.46 13.70
C PHE A 168 1.31 -9.59 13.58
N GLY A 169 1.18 -10.42 12.56
CA GLY A 169 2.00 -11.62 12.43
C GLY A 169 2.11 -12.19 11.02
N TYR A 170 2.78 -13.33 10.95
CA TYR A 170 2.95 -14.12 9.74
C TYR A 170 2.78 -15.60 10.09
N ALA A 171 1.98 -16.34 9.32
CA ALA A 171 2.04 -17.81 9.31
C ALA A 171 3.19 -18.31 8.43
N SER A 172 3.56 -17.51 7.43
CA SER A 172 4.55 -17.83 6.42
C SER A 172 5.17 -16.56 5.82
N ARG A 173 6.37 -16.70 5.28
CA ARG A 173 7.13 -15.66 4.57
C ARG A 173 7.48 -16.12 3.16
N GLY A 174 7.90 -15.17 2.32
CA GLY A 174 8.19 -15.43 0.92
C GLY A 174 6.94 -15.68 0.10
N CYS A 175 7.12 -16.11 -1.15
CA CYS A 175 6.01 -16.48 -2.02
C CYS A 175 6.42 -17.57 -3.00
N VAL A 176 5.50 -18.50 -3.28
CA VAL A 176 5.68 -19.53 -4.33
C VAL A 176 5.68 -18.97 -5.75
N ARG A 177 5.32 -17.69 -5.92
CA ARG A 177 5.23 -17.02 -7.23
C ARG A 177 6.40 -16.08 -7.46
N LYS A 178 6.74 -15.88 -8.73
CA LYS A 178 7.81 -14.97 -9.20
C LYS A 178 7.24 -13.90 -10.13
N CYS A 179 6.15 -13.25 -9.72
CA CYS A 179 5.48 -12.23 -10.52
C CYS A 179 6.45 -11.08 -10.83
N SER A 180 6.53 -10.67 -12.10
CA SER A 180 7.50 -9.67 -12.59
C SER A 180 7.32 -8.27 -11.99
N PHE A 181 6.12 -7.96 -11.53
CA PHE A 181 5.80 -6.68 -10.86
C PHE A 181 6.08 -6.69 -9.35
N CYS A 182 6.36 -7.85 -8.75
CA CYS A 182 6.36 -8.04 -7.30
C CYS A 182 7.77 -7.93 -6.70
N GLY A 183 7.89 -7.27 -5.55
CA GLY A 183 9.16 -7.17 -4.80
C GLY A 183 9.47 -8.41 -3.94
N VAL A 184 8.47 -9.22 -3.59
CA VAL A 184 8.58 -10.32 -2.61
C VAL A 184 9.70 -11.32 -2.92
N PRO A 185 9.88 -11.83 -4.16
CA PRO A 185 10.95 -12.79 -4.44
C PRO A 185 12.36 -12.25 -4.15
N LYS A 186 12.56 -10.93 -4.27
CA LYS A 186 13.83 -10.27 -3.94
C LYS A 186 13.95 -9.93 -2.45
N LEU A 187 12.82 -9.60 -1.80
CA LEU A 187 12.76 -9.23 -0.39
C LEU A 187 12.89 -10.43 0.55
N GLU A 188 12.12 -11.48 0.27
CA GLU A 188 11.84 -12.58 1.19
C GLU A 188 12.22 -13.95 0.60
N GLY A 189 12.40 -14.04 -0.71
CA GLY A 189 12.73 -15.30 -1.38
C GLY A 189 11.53 -16.25 -1.54
N GLY A 190 11.82 -17.54 -1.47
CA GLY A 190 10.82 -18.61 -1.59
C GLY A 190 9.94 -18.72 -0.35
N GLN A 191 8.77 -19.35 -0.52
CA GLN A 191 7.83 -19.60 0.57
C GLN A 191 8.53 -20.40 1.70
N ARG A 192 8.37 -19.95 2.95
CA ARG A 192 8.78 -20.67 4.16
C ARG A 192 7.75 -20.51 5.27
N GLU A 193 7.60 -21.55 6.09
CA GLU A 193 6.72 -21.49 7.26
C GLU A 193 7.35 -20.65 8.37
N MET A 194 6.51 -19.99 9.15
CA MET A 194 6.88 -19.36 10.42
C MET A 194 6.52 -20.29 11.59
N PRO A 195 7.04 -20.01 12.81
CA PRO A 195 6.56 -20.66 14.01
C PRO A 195 5.03 -20.53 14.19
N PRO A 196 4.41 -21.42 14.99
CA PRO A 196 2.97 -21.37 15.29
C PRO A 196 2.48 -19.96 15.65
N ILE A 197 1.34 -19.54 15.08
CA ILE A 197 0.70 -18.24 15.39
C ILE A 197 0.33 -18.17 16.88
N THR A 198 0.08 -19.33 17.48
CA THR A 198 -0.15 -19.49 18.92
C THR A 198 0.93 -18.80 19.76
N ASN A 199 2.21 -18.95 19.40
CA ASN A 199 3.32 -18.34 20.13
C ASN A 199 3.22 -16.80 20.11
N LEU A 200 2.86 -16.23 18.96
CA LEU A 200 2.67 -14.79 18.79
C LEU A 200 1.47 -14.30 19.62
N VAL A 201 0.30 -14.93 19.50
CA VAL A 201 -0.93 -14.45 20.13
C VAL A 201 -0.86 -14.55 21.65
N LEU A 202 -0.37 -15.68 22.18
CA LEU A 202 -0.19 -15.84 23.62
C LEU A 202 0.89 -14.89 24.16
N GLY A 203 2.04 -14.80 23.49
CA GLY A 203 3.11 -13.90 23.92
C GLY A 203 2.70 -12.43 23.94
N VAL A 204 1.97 -11.96 22.91
CA VAL A 204 1.42 -10.60 22.92
C VAL A 204 0.35 -10.45 24.01
N GLY A 205 -0.50 -11.46 24.21
CA GLY A 205 -1.53 -11.44 25.24
C GLY A 205 -0.96 -11.32 26.66
N GLU A 206 0.10 -12.07 26.96
CA GLU A 206 0.80 -12.03 28.25
C GLU A 206 1.51 -10.71 28.51
N GLN A 207 2.15 -10.13 27.49
CA GLN A 207 3.00 -8.93 27.66
C GLN A 207 2.22 -7.62 27.52
N PHE A 208 1.23 -7.56 26.62
CA PHE A 208 0.56 -6.32 26.21
C PHE A 208 -0.96 -6.40 26.28
N GLY A 209 -1.50 -7.48 26.85
CA GLY A 209 -2.93 -7.75 26.92
C GLY A 209 -3.53 -8.20 25.58
N PRO A 210 -4.76 -8.72 25.62
CA PRO A 210 -5.40 -9.29 24.44
C PRO A 210 -5.74 -8.22 23.40
N LYS A 211 -5.76 -8.61 22.12
CA LYS A 211 -6.15 -7.74 20.99
C LYS A 211 -7.41 -8.25 20.31
N LYS A 212 -8.16 -7.31 19.72
CA LYS A 212 -9.44 -7.61 19.07
C LYS A 212 -9.26 -8.44 17.80
N ASP A 213 -8.41 -8.00 16.87
CA ASP A 213 -8.25 -8.59 15.54
C ASP A 213 -6.97 -9.39 15.38
N LEU A 214 -6.91 -10.25 14.36
CA LEU A 214 -5.68 -10.91 13.89
C LEU A 214 -5.41 -10.50 12.44
N ILE A 215 -4.22 -9.97 12.18
CA ILE A 215 -3.80 -9.52 10.86
C ILE A 215 -2.54 -10.27 10.47
N LEU A 216 -2.68 -11.16 9.49
CA LEU A 216 -1.58 -11.90 8.92
C LEU A 216 -1.08 -11.19 7.66
N MET A 217 0.22 -10.88 7.66
CA MET A 217 0.89 -10.12 6.61
C MET A 217 1.55 -11.03 5.56
N ASP A 218 1.27 -12.34 5.59
CA ASP A 218 1.69 -13.34 4.62
C ASP A 218 1.47 -12.89 3.18
N ASN A 219 2.46 -13.07 2.32
CA ASN A 219 2.31 -12.79 0.89
C ASN A 219 1.35 -13.77 0.19
N ASN A 220 1.21 -14.99 0.71
CA ASN A 220 0.25 -15.98 0.24
C ASN A 220 0.03 -17.09 1.28
N VAL A 221 -0.84 -16.84 2.28
CA VAL A 221 -1.14 -17.84 3.33
C VAL A 221 -1.70 -19.15 2.76
N ALA A 222 -2.44 -19.10 1.65
CA ALA A 222 -2.98 -20.31 1.00
C ALA A 222 -1.89 -21.22 0.39
N ALA A 223 -0.66 -20.72 0.23
CA ALA A 223 0.48 -21.51 -0.21
C ALA A 223 1.25 -22.19 0.95
N SER A 224 0.87 -21.94 2.21
CA SER A 224 1.44 -22.66 3.35
C SER A 224 1.15 -24.15 3.24
N THR A 225 2.19 -24.96 3.48
CA THR A 225 2.08 -26.41 3.60
C THR A 225 1.34 -26.82 4.87
N ARG A 226 1.33 -25.94 5.88
CA ARG A 226 0.62 -26.08 7.15
C ARG A 226 -0.73 -25.36 7.15
N TYR A 227 -1.30 -25.05 5.97
CA TYR A 227 -2.49 -24.22 5.86
C TYR A 227 -3.65 -24.64 6.79
N GLN A 228 -3.97 -25.94 6.85
CA GLN A 228 -5.06 -26.42 7.72
C GLN A 228 -4.72 -26.27 9.20
N GLU A 229 -3.47 -26.51 9.59
CA GLU A 229 -2.99 -26.29 10.96
C GLU A 229 -3.07 -24.80 11.31
N VAL A 230 -2.62 -23.93 10.41
CA VAL A 230 -2.69 -22.47 10.59
C VAL A 230 -4.13 -22.02 10.83
N ILE A 231 -5.10 -22.50 10.06
CA ILE A 231 -6.52 -22.15 10.28
C ILE A 231 -7.05 -22.73 11.59
N ALA A 232 -6.66 -23.96 11.96
CA ALA A 232 -7.03 -24.57 13.23
C ALA A 232 -6.47 -23.79 14.42
N GLU A 233 -5.19 -23.38 14.38
CA GLU A 233 -4.58 -22.51 15.40
C GLU A 233 -5.38 -21.20 15.54
N ILE A 234 -5.72 -20.54 14.43
CA ILE A 234 -6.51 -19.30 14.45
C ILE A 234 -7.87 -19.53 15.14
N HIS A 235 -8.56 -20.61 14.78
CA HIS A 235 -9.82 -20.98 15.39
C HIS A 235 -9.67 -21.21 16.91
N ASP A 236 -8.70 -22.01 17.33
CA ASP A 236 -8.47 -22.37 18.73
C ASP A 236 -8.03 -21.17 19.61
N LEU A 237 -7.46 -20.13 18.99
CA LEU A 237 -7.15 -18.85 19.62
C LEU A 237 -8.36 -17.91 19.77
N GLY A 238 -9.57 -18.41 19.51
CA GLY A 238 -10.82 -17.68 19.71
C GLY A 238 -11.19 -16.74 18.55
N PHE A 239 -10.69 -17.03 17.34
CA PHE A 239 -11.07 -16.32 16.11
C PHE A 239 -12.00 -17.16 15.24
N GLU A 240 -12.84 -17.98 15.85
CA GLU A 240 -13.89 -18.74 15.18
C GLU A 240 -14.92 -17.83 14.49
N ARG A 241 -15.69 -18.41 13.58
CA ARG A 241 -16.72 -17.69 12.83
C ARG A 241 -17.70 -16.98 13.78
N GLY A 242 -17.81 -15.67 13.62
CA GLY A 242 -18.70 -14.84 14.44
C GLY A 242 -18.16 -14.46 15.82
N ALA A 243 -16.88 -14.78 16.11
CA ALA A 243 -16.24 -14.44 17.38
C ALA A 243 -16.39 -12.96 17.74
N VAL A 244 -16.56 -12.72 19.04
CA VAL A 244 -16.65 -11.38 19.64
C VAL A 244 -15.54 -11.17 20.66
N PHE A 245 -15.14 -9.93 20.85
CA PHE A 245 -14.17 -9.50 21.83
C PHE A 245 -14.83 -8.52 22.78
N GLN A 246 -14.74 -8.80 24.08
CA GLN A 246 -15.20 -7.87 25.11
C GLN A 246 -14.08 -6.89 25.44
N ARG A 247 -14.36 -5.61 25.22
CA ARG A 247 -13.44 -4.54 25.59
C ARG A 247 -13.47 -4.30 27.11
N PRO A 248 -12.41 -3.69 27.67
CA PRO A 248 -12.37 -3.33 29.09
C PRO A 248 -13.51 -2.39 29.53
N ASP A 249 -14.08 -1.62 28.60
CA ASP A 249 -15.24 -0.75 28.82
C ASP A 249 -16.59 -1.50 28.83
N GLY A 250 -16.58 -2.83 28.66
CA GLY A 250 -17.76 -3.69 28.63
C GLY A 250 -18.42 -3.81 27.25
N VAL A 251 -17.95 -3.08 26.22
CA VAL A 251 -18.54 -3.14 24.88
C VAL A 251 -18.06 -4.39 24.15
N SER A 252 -19.00 -5.20 23.67
CA SER A 252 -18.72 -6.35 22.81
C SER A 252 -18.61 -5.92 21.35
N VAL A 253 -17.52 -6.28 20.70
CA VAL A 253 -17.24 -5.96 19.30
C VAL A 253 -16.86 -7.22 18.52
N LYS A 254 -17.20 -7.29 17.23
CA LYS A 254 -16.81 -8.46 16.40
C LYS A 254 -15.28 -8.52 16.23
N ARG A 255 -14.73 -9.73 16.33
CA ARG A 255 -13.35 -10.03 15.93
C ARG A 255 -13.27 -10.18 14.42
N ARG A 256 -12.05 -10.06 13.92
CA ARG A 256 -11.75 -10.17 12.50
C ARG A 256 -10.38 -10.80 12.29
N VAL A 257 -10.31 -11.72 11.34
CA VAL A 257 -9.07 -12.20 10.73
C VAL A 257 -8.92 -11.51 9.38
N ASP A 258 -7.80 -10.82 9.15
CA ASP A 258 -7.46 -10.21 7.87
C ASP A 258 -6.18 -10.85 7.33
N PHE A 259 -6.32 -11.65 6.27
CA PHE A 259 -5.19 -12.00 5.41
C PHE A 259 -4.91 -10.79 4.54
N ASN A 260 -3.92 -10.00 4.97
CA ASN A 260 -3.76 -8.65 4.49
C ASN A 260 -3.42 -8.57 2.99
N GLN A 261 -2.73 -9.60 2.48
CA GLN A 261 -2.45 -9.78 1.06
C GLN A 261 -3.50 -10.66 0.40
N GLY A 262 -3.68 -10.50 -0.91
CA GLY A 262 -4.63 -11.31 -1.67
C GLY A 262 -4.20 -12.78 -1.76
N VAL A 263 -5.07 -13.70 -1.38
CA VAL A 263 -4.84 -15.14 -1.57
C VAL A 263 -4.93 -15.52 -3.04
N ASP A 264 -4.14 -16.51 -3.45
CA ASP A 264 -4.01 -16.90 -4.86
C ASP A 264 -5.25 -17.67 -5.35
N ALA A 265 -6.04 -17.04 -6.23
CA ALA A 265 -7.22 -17.66 -6.86
C ALA A 265 -6.91 -19.01 -7.55
N ARG A 266 -5.70 -19.19 -8.08
CA ARG A 266 -5.30 -20.46 -8.72
C ARG A 266 -5.11 -21.59 -7.71
N ILE A 267 -4.85 -21.27 -6.45
CA ILE A 267 -4.76 -22.25 -5.37
C ILE A 267 -6.17 -22.57 -4.89
N LEU A 268 -6.97 -21.54 -4.60
CA LEU A 268 -8.35 -21.71 -4.12
C LEU A 268 -9.21 -22.53 -5.10
N ALA A 269 -9.13 -22.24 -6.40
CA ALA A 269 -9.94 -22.91 -7.41
C ALA A 269 -9.65 -24.41 -7.58
N LYS A 270 -8.55 -24.94 -7.02
CA LYS A 270 -8.20 -26.37 -7.14
C LYS A 270 -9.04 -27.28 -6.26
N THR A 271 -9.43 -26.80 -5.08
CA THR A 271 -10.12 -27.62 -4.10
C THR A 271 -10.93 -26.77 -3.12
N PRO A 272 -12.16 -27.17 -2.75
CA PRO A 272 -12.97 -26.48 -1.74
C PRO A 272 -12.37 -26.53 -0.33
N MET A 273 -11.33 -27.35 -0.09
CA MET A 273 -10.68 -27.46 1.22
C MET A 273 -10.32 -26.08 1.79
N TYR A 274 -9.68 -25.21 1.01
CA TYR A 274 -9.26 -23.89 1.49
C TYR A 274 -10.44 -23.09 2.04
N LEU A 275 -11.56 -23.08 1.32
CA LEU A 275 -12.71 -22.25 1.66
C LEU A 275 -13.49 -22.83 2.83
N ARG A 276 -13.60 -24.16 2.90
CA ARG A 276 -14.14 -24.88 4.07
C ARG A 276 -13.37 -24.59 5.35
N GLU A 277 -12.05 -24.46 5.27
CA GLU A 277 -11.26 -24.09 6.44
C GLU A 277 -11.48 -22.61 6.79
N MET A 278 -11.40 -21.69 5.82
CA MET A 278 -11.64 -20.25 6.08
C MET A 278 -13.03 -19.96 6.64
N GLU A 279 -14.05 -20.74 6.26
CA GLU A 279 -15.40 -20.61 6.81
C GLU A 279 -15.45 -20.78 8.33
N LYS A 280 -14.51 -21.53 8.92
CA LYS A 280 -14.47 -21.79 10.37
C LYS A 280 -14.02 -20.58 11.19
N ILE A 281 -13.39 -19.58 10.57
CA ILE A 281 -12.81 -18.42 11.27
C ILE A 281 -13.55 -17.12 10.93
N CYS A 282 -13.41 -16.09 11.75
CA CYS A 282 -13.98 -14.77 11.50
C CYS A 282 -13.20 -13.96 10.44
N ILE A 283 -12.90 -14.57 9.29
CA ILE A 283 -12.25 -13.88 8.17
C ILE A 283 -13.18 -12.82 7.57
N ASP A 284 -12.71 -11.56 7.52
CA ASP A 284 -13.46 -10.48 6.90
C ASP A 284 -12.54 -9.31 6.50
N PRO A 285 -12.48 -8.91 5.22
CA PRO A 285 -12.92 -9.66 4.05
C PRO A 285 -11.95 -10.79 3.70
N LEU A 286 -12.43 -11.77 2.94
CA LEU A 286 -11.53 -12.65 2.19
C LEU A 286 -11.01 -11.89 0.95
N ARG A 287 -9.70 -11.70 0.87
CA ARG A 287 -9.04 -11.01 -0.26
C ARG A 287 -8.57 -12.00 -1.30
N ILE A 288 -9.14 -12.01 -2.50
CA ILE A 288 -8.71 -12.91 -3.59
C ILE A 288 -8.01 -12.08 -4.67
N ALA A 289 -6.78 -12.43 -5.06
CA ALA A 289 -6.01 -11.63 -6.02
C ALA A 289 -6.61 -11.71 -7.45
N PHE A 290 -6.78 -10.55 -8.12
CA PHE A 290 -7.28 -10.47 -9.51
C PHE A 290 -6.51 -9.45 -10.36
N ASP A 291 -5.21 -9.68 -10.51
CA ASP A 291 -4.30 -8.74 -11.18
C ASP A 291 -4.31 -8.78 -12.72
N HIS A 292 -4.99 -9.75 -13.35
CA HIS A 292 -4.98 -9.90 -14.82
C HIS A 292 -6.26 -10.57 -15.33
N VAL A 293 -6.84 -10.05 -16.43
CA VAL A 293 -8.09 -10.56 -17.04
C VAL A 293 -7.98 -12.03 -17.42
N GLY A 294 -6.82 -12.48 -17.89
CA GLY A 294 -6.56 -13.90 -18.18
C GLY A 294 -6.71 -14.86 -16.98
N MET A 295 -6.81 -14.35 -15.75
CA MET A 295 -7.15 -15.15 -14.57
C MET A 295 -8.66 -15.25 -14.31
N ARG A 296 -9.51 -14.67 -15.17
CA ARG A 296 -10.97 -14.59 -14.99
C ARG A 296 -11.59 -15.92 -14.56
N ARG A 297 -11.34 -16.99 -15.31
CA ARG A 297 -11.94 -18.30 -15.02
C ARG A 297 -11.60 -18.84 -13.62
N VAL A 298 -10.34 -18.73 -13.20
CA VAL A 298 -9.93 -19.21 -11.87
C VAL A 298 -10.39 -18.26 -10.76
N TYR A 299 -10.48 -16.96 -11.05
CA TYR A 299 -11.01 -15.96 -10.14
C TYR A 299 -12.51 -16.15 -9.87
N GLU A 300 -13.33 -16.15 -10.93
CA GLU A 300 -14.78 -16.39 -10.84
C GLU A 300 -15.07 -17.70 -10.10
N ARG A 301 -14.37 -18.78 -10.45
CA ARG A 301 -14.51 -20.07 -9.75
C ARG A 301 -14.21 -19.97 -8.25
N SER A 302 -13.18 -19.22 -7.87
CA SER A 302 -12.82 -19.05 -6.46
C SER A 302 -13.87 -18.23 -5.69
N VAL A 303 -14.44 -17.20 -6.33
CA VAL A 303 -15.51 -16.37 -5.75
C VAL A 303 -16.82 -17.15 -5.64
N GLU A 304 -17.18 -17.95 -6.65
CA GLU A 304 -18.32 -18.86 -6.59
C GLU A 304 -18.19 -19.86 -5.44
N MET A 305 -17.03 -20.51 -5.31
CA MET A 305 -16.76 -21.40 -4.19
C MET A 305 -16.81 -20.67 -2.85
N ALA A 306 -16.43 -19.38 -2.79
CA ALA A 306 -16.54 -18.58 -1.56
C ALA A 306 -17.99 -18.33 -1.19
N ALA A 307 -18.83 -18.00 -2.16
CA ALA A 307 -20.26 -17.83 -1.97
C ALA A 307 -20.92 -19.15 -1.50
N ASP A 308 -20.53 -20.30 -2.06
CA ASP A 308 -21.03 -21.63 -1.68
C ASP A 308 -20.69 -21.98 -0.22
N HIS A 309 -19.59 -21.42 0.32
CA HIS A 309 -19.14 -21.56 1.71
C HIS A 309 -19.53 -20.37 2.61
N ASP A 310 -20.52 -19.59 2.18
CA ASP A 310 -21.07 -18.42 2.89
C ASP A 310 -20.02 -17.34 3.29
N LEU A 311 -18.90 -17.31 2.56
CA LEU A 311 -17.88 -16.27 2.62
C LEU A 311 -18.29 -15.12 1.71
N ARG A 312 -19.24 -14.31 2.18
CA ARG A 312 -19.91 -13.27 1.36
C ARG A 312 -19.21 -11.92 1.34
N SER A 313 -18.29 -11.65 2.26
CA SER A 313 -17.54 -10.39 2.33
C SER A 313 -16.17 -10.58 1.68
N LEU A 314 -16.01 -10.05 0.48
CA LEU A 314 -14.87 -10.30 -0.39
C LEU A 314 -14.20 -9.00 -0.79
N SER A 315 -12.91 -9.08 -1.12
CA SER A 315 -12.25 -7.97 -1.80
C SER A 315 -11.12 -8.48 -2.68
N ASN A 316 -10.56 -7.59 -3.48
CA ASN A 316 -9.38 -7.89 -4.28
C ASN A 316 -8.49 -6.66 -4.40
N TYR A 317 -7.20 -6.91 -4.61
CA TYR A 317 -6.31 -5.91 -5.17
C TYR A 317 -6.32 -6.08 -6.69
N MET A 318 -6.36 -4.96 -7.43
CA MET A 318 -6.30 -4.96 -8.89
C MET A 318 -5.11 -4.12 -9.36
N LEU A 319 -4.02 -4.78 -9.73
CA LEU A 319 -2.89 -4.09 -10.35
C LEU A 319 -3.31 -3.40 -11.65
N TYR A 320 -2.97 -2.13 -11.82
CA TYR A 320 -3.07 -1.44 -13.11
C TYR A 320 -1.80 -0.66 -13.42
N ASN A 321 -1.65 -0.12 -14.63
CA ASN A 321 -0.47 0.66 -15.05
C ASN A 321 0.82 -0.17 -15.17
N PHE A 322 0.73 -1.50 -15.31
CA PHE A 322 1.90 -2.36 -15.57
C PHE A 322 2.01 -2.67 -17.06
N MET A 323 1.40 -3.78 -17.49
CA MET A 323 1.27 -4.21 -18.89
C MET A 323 -0.18 -4.24 -19.35
N ASP A 324 -1.12 -3.92 -18.46
CA ASP A 324 -2.55 -3.85 -18.71
C ASP A 324 -2.93 -2.54 -19.41
N THR A 325 -4.02 -2.58 -20.17
CA THR A 325 -4.68 -1.43 -20.77
C THR A 325 -5.78 -0.87 -19.84
N PRO A 326 -6.26 0.36 -20.06
CA PRO A 326 -7.47 0.86 -19.39
C PRO A 326 -8.69 -0.07 -19.55
N SER A 327 -8.81 -0.75 -20.69
CA SER A 327 -9.88 -1.74 -20.95
C SER A 327 -9.76 -2.96 -20.05
N ASP A 328 -8.55 -3.48 -19.85
CA ASP A 328 -8.30 -4.62 -18.95
C ASP A 328 -8.64 -4.28 -17.49
N LEU A 329 -8.38 -3.04 -17.06
CA LEU A 329 -8.81 -2.59 -15.73
C LEU A 329 -10.33 -2.51 -15.65
N TYR A 330 -10.99 -1.87 -16.62
CA TYR A 330 -12.44 -1.75 -16.67
C TYR A 330 -13.13 -3.12 -16.62
N GLN A 331 -12.70 -4.07 -17.45
CA GLN A 331 -13.24 -5.43 -17.45
C GLN A 331 -13.13 -6.10 -16.09
N ARG A 332 -11.99 -5.98 -15.39
CA ARG A 332 -11.84 -6.57 -14.05
C ARG A 332 -12.75 -5.91 -13.03
N MET A 333 -12.98 -4.60 -13.11
CA MET A 333 -13.94 -3.93 -12.24
C MET A 333 -15.36 -4.41 -12.52
N LEU A 334 -15.77 -4.46 -13.79
CA LEU A 334 -17.11 -4.90 -14.20
C LEU A 334 -17.40 -6.35 -13.78
N ILE A 335 -16.45 -7.27 -13.96
CA ILE A 335 -16.58 -8.68 -13.51
C ILE A 335 -16.94 -8.76 -12.02
N ASN A 336 -16.39 -7.89 -11.17
CA ASN A 336 -16.72 -7.89 -9.75
C ASN A 336 -18.14 -7.40 -9.46
N ILE A 337 -18.65 -6.44 -10.24
CA ILE A 337 -20.04 -5.97 -10.14
C ILE A 337 -21.00 -7.09 -10.57
N GLU A 338 -20.72 -7.74 -11.70
CA GLU A 338 -21.50 -8.88 -12.20
C GLU A 338 -21.53 -10.03 -11.18
N LEU A 339 -20.39 -10.33 -10.54
CA LEU A 339 -20.31 -11.34 -9.48
C LEU A 339 -21.11 -10.97 -8.23
N ASN A 340 -21.10 -9.70 -7.82
CA ASN A 340 -21.95 -9.23 -6.71
C ASN A 340 -23.43 -9.47 -6.99
N ALA A 341 -23.90 -9.02 -8.16
CA ALA A 341 -25.29 -9.16 -8.56
C ALA A 341 -25.71 -10.63 -8.70
N ARG A 342 -24.87 -11.46 -9.34
CA ARG A 342 -25.16 -12.88 -9.60
C ARG A 342 -25.16 -13.75 -8.35
N LEU A 343 -24.25 -13.50 -7.40
CA LEU A 343 -24.01 -14.39 -6.25
C LEU A 343 -24.56 -13.86 -4.92
N GLY A 344 -25.01 -12.61 -4.88
CA GLY A 344 -25.44 -11.96 -3.62
C GLY A 344 -24.29 -11.86 -2.62
N VAL A 345 -23.08 -11.57 -3.12
CA VAL A 345 -21.88 -11.32 -2.32
C VAL A 345 -21.56 -9.83 -2.32
N ARG A 346 -20.64 -9.41 -1.45
CA ARG A 346 -20.13 -8.05 -1.36
C ARG A 346 -18.63 -8.06 -1.66
N ILE A 347 -18.27 -7.86 -2.92
CA ILE A 347 -16.92 -7.63 -3.40
C ILE A 347 -16.69 -6.14 -3.57
N TRP A 348 -15.62 -5.63 -2.98
CA TRP A 348 -15.07 -4.31 -3.32
C TRP A 348 -13.61 -4.43 -3.73
N SER A 349 -13.18 -3.58 -4.64
CA SER A 349 -11.86 -3.72 -5.26
C SER A 349 -10.95 -2.55 -4.92
N PHE A 350 -9.67 -2.83 -4.70
CA PHE A 350 -8.62 -1.83 -4.45
C PHE A 350 -7.71 -1.74 -5.67
N PRO A 351 -7.91 -0.76 -6.58
CA PRO A 351 -7.00 -0.53 -7.68
C PRO A 351 -5.62 -0.10 -7.16
N MET A 352 -4.59 -0.87 -7.50
CA MET A 352 -3.20 -0.59 -7.13
C MET A 352 -2.41 -0.19 -8.35
N ARG A 353 -2.01 1.08 -8.40
CA ARG A 353 -1.16 1.57 -9.49
C ARG A 353 0.22 0.94 -9.36
N TYR A 354 0.65 0.25 -10.41
CA TYR A 354 1.99 -0.26 -10.51
C TYR A 354 3.01 0.87 -10.47
N LEU A 355 4.03 0.67 -9.63
CA LEU A 355 5.25 1.45 -9.56
C LEU A 355 6.42 0.46 -9.53
N PRO A 356 7.47 0.66 -10.35
CA PRO A 356 8.68 -0.13 -10.26
C PRO A 356 9.26 -0.05 -8.84
N VAL A 357 9.65 -1.20 -8.31
CA VAL A 357 10.13 -1.35 -6.92
C VAL A 357 11.45 -0.63 -6.62
N THR A 358 12.09 -0.07 -7.65
CA THR A 358 13.33 0.72 -7.57
C THR A 358 13.11 2.20 -7.86
N MET A 359 11.87 2.63 -8.12
CA MET A 359 11.57 4.03 -8.42
C MET A 359 11.52 4.86 -7.13
N LYS A 360 12.25 5.99 -7.11
CA LYS A 360 12.38 6.92 -5.97
C LYS A 360 11.23 7.92 -5.86
N ASP A 361 10.26 7.88 -6.79
CA ASP A 361 9.07 8.73 -6.82
C ASP A 361 7.86 7.98 -7.43
N ARG A 362 6.75 8.70 -7.63
CA ARG A 362 5.49 8.14 -8.17
C ARG A 362 5.23 8.51 -9.63
N SER A 363 6.27 8.72 -10.42
CA SER A 363 6.18 9.27 -11.77
C SER A 363 5.99 8.23 -12.88
N HIS A 364 6.11 6.93 -12.58
CA HIS A 364 6.01 5.84 -13.56
C HIS A 364 4.70 5.84 -14.34
N VAL A 365 4.78 5.68 -15.66
CA VAL A 365 3.64 5.50 -16.56
C VAL A 365 3.87 4.21 -17.32
N GLY A 366 2.91 3.29 -17.25
CA GLY A 366 2.95 2.01 -17.95
C GLY A 366 2.74 2.17 -19.44
N LYS A 367 3.11 1.14 -20.22
CA LYS A 367 3.16 1.18 -21.69
C LYS A 367 1.84 1.62 -22.35
N HIS A 368 0.72 1.21 -21.79
CA HIS A 368 -0.62 1.43 -22.35
C HIS A 368 -1.40 2.56 -21.64
N TRP A 369 -0.72 3.30 -20.77
CA TRP A 369 -1.32 4.37 -19.98
C TRP A 369 -0.65 5.70 -20.31
N ASN A 370 -1.35 6.79 -20.03
CA ASN A 370 -0.80 8.14 -20.06
C ASN A 370 -1.06 8.83 -18.72
N ARG A 371 -0.34 9.92 -18.40
CA ARG A 371 -0.47 10.61 -17.09
C ARG A 371 -1.84 11.26 -16.91
N TYR A 372 -2.48 11.64 -18.01
CA TYR A 372 -3.82 12.21 -17.99
C TYR A 372 -4.80 11.17 -17.45
N TYR A 373 -4.88 10.00 -18.06
CA TYR A 373 -5.76 8.90 -17.64
C TYR A 373 -5.45 8.42 -16.22
N LEU A 374 -4.17 8.29 -15.86
CA LEU A 374 -3.79 7.92 -14.49
C LEU A 374 -4.26 8.94 -13.45
N ARG A 375 -4.26 10.23 -13.81
CA ARG A 375 -4.76 11.30 -12.95
C ARG A 375 -6.28 11.33 -12.92
N SER A 376 -6.95 11.17 -14.06
CA SER A 376 -8.41 11.08 -14.16
C SER A 376 -8.94 9.93 -13.31
N PHE A 377 -8.38 8.74 -13.45
CA PHE A 377 -8.75 7.58 -12.65
C PHE A 377 -8.51 7.81 -11.15
N GLN A 378 -7.39 8.43 -10.78
CA GLN A 378 -7.15 8.82 -9.38
C GLN A 378 -8.23 9.75 -8.84
N ILE A 379 -8.72 10.70 -9.65
CA ILE A 379 -9.79 11.63 -9.27
C ILE A 379 -11.12 10.89 -9.11
N MET A 380 -11.45 10.00 -10.04
CA MET A 380 -12.66 9.15 -9.94
C MET A 380 -12.70 8.38 -8.61
N LEU A 381 -11.55 7.83 -8.19
CA LEU A 381 -11.43 7.10 -6.93
C LEU A 381 -11.48 7.97 -5.67
N GLN A 382 -11.43 9.32 -5.76
CA GLN A 382 -11.49 10.17 -4.57
C GLN A 382 -12.85 10.09 -3.87
N ALA A 383 -13.94 9.95 -4.63
CA ALA A 383 -15.30 9.85 -4.08
C ALA A 383 -15.47 8.63 -3.15
N THR A 384 -14.65 7.60 -3.33
CA THR A 384 -14.71 6.32 -2.60
C THR A 384 -13.47 6.07 -1.74
N HIS A 385 -12.65 7.10 -1.49
CA HIS A 385 -11.40 6.96 -0.74
C HIS A 385 -10.45 5.88 -1.29
N GLY A 386 -10.39 5.71 -2.61
CA GLY A 386 -9.45 4.80 -3.28
C GLY A 386 -9.99 3.41 -3.61
N VAL A 387 -11.30 3.16 -3.47
CA VAL A 387 -11.92 1.84 -3.63
C VAL A 387 -12.94 1.84 -4.77
N VAL A 388 -13.06 0.75 -5.52
CA VAL A 388 -14.21 0.53 -6.40
C VAL A 388 -15.28 -0.16 -5.57
N SER A 389 -16.38 0.56 -5.30
CA SER A 389 -17.52 0.05 -4.55
C SER A 389 -18.15 -1.14 -5.28
N GLY A 390 -18.77 -2.05 -4.52
CA GLY A 390 -19.55 -3.14 -5.09
C GLY A 390 -20.95 -2.76 -5.57
N SER A 391 -21.36 -1.50 -5.42
CA SER A 391 -22.66 -0.99 -5.88
C SER A 391 -22.68 -0.80 -7.39
N GLU A 392 -23.64 -1.43 -8.05
CA GLU A 392 -23.87 -1.36 -9.51
C GLU A 392 -24.18 0.08 -9.95
N ASP A 393 -25.21 0.72 -9.39
CA ASP A 393 -25.57 2.11 -9.72
C ASP A 393 -24.38 3.07 -9.57
N PHE A 394 -23.63 2.94 -8.47
CA PHE A 394 -22.44 3.76 -8.26
C PHE A 394 -21.34 3.45 -9.26
N PHE A 395 -21.15 2.17 -9.64
CA PHE A 395 -20.15 1.77 -10.61
C PHE A 395 -20.44 2.38 -11.99
N HIS A 396 -21.66 2.20 -12.48
CA HIS A 396 -22.11 2.77 -13.76
C HIS A 396 -22.04 4.29 -13.74
N ARG A 397 -22.44 4.92 -12.62
CA ARG A 397 -22.27 6.35 -12.42
C ARG A 397 -20.80 6.76 -12.50
N ALA A 398 -19.89 6.08 -11.81
CA ALA A 398 -18.50 6.53 -11.69
C ALA A 398 -17.63 6.19 -12.91
N PHE A 399 -17.86 5.03 -13.53
CA PHE A 399 -16.97 4.44 -14.53
C PHE A 399 -17.64 4.18 -15.89
N GLY A 400 -18.95 4.33 -16.00
CA GLY A 400 -19.70 4.18 -17.26
C GLY A 400 -20.18 2.75 -17.54
N ASP A 401 -21.14 2.64 -18.47
CA ASP A 401 -21.82 1.39 -18.86
C ASP A 401 -21.02 0.53 -19.83
N SER A 402 -20.00 1.10 -20.46
CA SER A 402 -19.10 0.39 -21.37
C SER A 402 -17.67 0.92 -21.26
N TYR A 403 -16.73 0.20 -21.89
CA TYR A 403 -15.35 0.65 -21.97
C TYR A 403 -15.23 2.01 -22.71
N GLU A 404 -16.01 2.20 -23.78
CA GLU A 404 -16.02 3.44 -24.55
C GLU A 404 -16.46 4.62 -23.67
N GLU A 405 -17.45 4.41 -22.80
CA GLU A 405 -17.84 5.42 -21.84
C GLU A 405 -16.76 5.65 -20.78
N PHE A 406 -16.15 4.59 -20.25
CA PHE A 406 -15.05 4.71 -19.30
C PHE A 406 -13.88 5.54 -19.87
N GLU A 407 -13.49 5.26 -21.11
CA GLU A 407 -12.44 5.99 -21.81
C GLU A 407 -12.82 7.47 -22.05
N ARG A 408 -14.08 7.73 -22.42
CA ARG A 408 -14.62 9.09 -22.52
C ARG A 408 -14.53 9.82 -21.18
N LEU A 409 -14.90 9.16 -20.08
CA LEU A 409 -14.84 9.73 -18.73
C LEU A 409 -13.40 10.02 -18.29
N LEU A 410 -12.45 9.14 -18.62
CA LEU A 410 -11.02 9.37 -18.37
C LEU A 410 -10.46 10.57 -19.13
N SER A 411 -11.08 10.93 -20.25
CA SER A 411 -10.66 12.04 -21.12
C SER A 411 -11.28 13.39 -20.73
N LEU A 412 -12.25 13.41 -19.81
CA LEU A 412 -12.87 14.64 -19.33
C LEU A 412 -11.87 15.54 -18.58
N PRO A 413 -12.02 16.87 -18.66
CA PRO A 413 -11.34 17.80 -17.78
C PRO A 413 -11.44 17.36 -16.32
N HIS A 414 -10.32 17.37 -15.61
CA HIS A 414 -10.25 16.89 -14.23
C HIS A 414 -11.28 17.53 -13.28
N ALA A 415 -11.63 18.80 -13.51
CA ALA A 415 -12.67 19.49 -12.74
C ALA A 415 -14.07 18.90 -12.99
N PHE A 416 -14.35 18.44 -14.22
CA PHE A 416 -15.62 17.83 -14.59
C PHE A 416 -15.76 16.44 -13.97
N ILE A 417 -14.65 15.71 -13.83
CA ILE A 417 -14.63 14.44 -13.10
C ILE A 417 -14.88 14.68 -11.60
N PHE A 418 -14.19 15.65 -11.00
CA PHE A 418 -14.27 15.90 -9.56
C PHE A 418 -15.62 16.49 -9.12
N GLN A 419 -16.21 17.40 -9.90
CA GLN A 419 -17.48 18.07 -9.59
C GLN A 419 -18.58 17.67 -10.57
N ARG A 420 -18.70 16.37 -10.84
CA ARG A 420 -19.52 15.85 -11.95
C ARG A 420 -20.99 16.30 -11.87
N ASP A 421 -21.60 16.27 -10.69
CA ASP A 421 -23.00 16.70 -10.50
C ASP A 421 -23.20 18.21 -10.77
N PHE A 422 -22.23 19.05 -10.39
CA PHE A 422 -22.29 20.49 -10.67
C PHE A 422 -22.28 20.79 -12.17
N PHE A 423 -21.44 20.06 -12.94
CA PHE A 423 -21.33 20.25 -14.40
C PHE A 423 -22.45 19.57 -15.18
N GLU A 424 -23.05 18.49 -14.67
CA GLU A 424 -24.12 17.78 -15.39
C GLU A 424 -25.52 18.29 -15.03
N HIS A 425 -25.74 18.77 -13.80
CA HIS A 425 -27.06 19.15 -13.30
C HIS A 425 -27.14 20.54 -12.69
N GLY A 426 -26.01 21.21 -12.45
CA GLY A 426 -25.95 22.54 -11.85
C GLY A 426 -25.62 23.66 -12.83
N GLU A 427 -25.15 24.78 -12.29
CA GLU A 427 -24.76 25.98 -13.05
C GLU A 427 -23.58 25.76 -14.00
N GLY A 428 -22.82 24.66 -13.81
CA GLY A 428 -21.73 24.27 -14.72
C GLY A 428 -22.21 23.68 -16.06
N LYS A 429 -23.50 23.40 -16.23
CA LYS A 429 -24.03 22.73 -17.42
C LYS A 429 -23.71 23.43 -18.76
N PRO A 430 -23.88 24.75 -18.91
CA PRO A 430 -23.53 25.44 -20.16
C PRO A 430 -22.05 25.27 -20.54
N VAL A 431 -21.17 25.20 -19.55
CA VAL A 431 -19.73 25.00 -19.74
C VAL A 431 -19.43 23.60 -20.26
N LEU A 432 -20.08 22.59 -19.67
CA LEU A 432 -19.94 21.21 -20.12
C LEU A 432 -20.45 21.05 -21.57
N ASP A 433 -21.56 21.71 -21.90
CA ASP A 433 -22.14 21.70 -23.26
C ASP A 433 -21.21 22.35 -24.28
N ASP A 434 -20.58 23.48 -23.93
CA ASP A 434 -19.57 24.15 -24.77
C ASP A 434 -18.35 23.24 -25.00
N TYR A 435 -17.84 22.58 -23.96
CA TYR A 435 -16.78 21.58 -24.09
C TYR A 435 -17.16 20.44 -25.05
N HIS A 436 -18.35 19.86 -24.91
CA HIS A 436 -18.83 18.82 -25.82
C HIS A 436 -19.02 19.33 -27.25
N ALA A 437 -19.51 20.56 -27.44
CA ALA A 437 -19.67 21.18 -28.75
C ALA A 437 -18.33 21.37 -29.47
N LEU A 438 -17.28 21.75 -28.74
CA LEU A 438 -15.93 21.86 -29.28
C LEU A 438 -15.32 20.49 -29.58
N LEU A 439 -15.44 19.53 -28.67
CA LEU A 439 -14.93 18.16 -28.87
C LEU A 439 -15.52 17.46 -30.09
N ARG A 440 -16.81 17.66 -30.38
CA ARG A 440 -17.47 17.07 -31.56
C ARG A 440 -16.84 17.48 -32.90
N ARG A 441 -16.03 18.54 -32.91
CA ARG A 441 -15.29 19.01 -34.11
C ARG A 441 -14.02 18.18 -34.37
N PHE A 442 -13.62 17.32 -33.44
CA PHE A 442 -12.37 16.56 -33.52
C PHE A 442 -12.64 15.14 -34.01
N SER A 443 -11.88 14.70 -35.01
CA SER A 443 -11.79 13.28 -35.36
C SER A 443 -11.10 12.48 -34.23
N PRO A 444 -11.23 11.14 -34.21
CA PRO A 444 -10.54 10.31 -33.21
C PRO A 444 -9.03 10.56 -33.17
N ALA A 445 -8.38 10.74 -34.32
CA ALA A 445 -6.96 11.08 -34.39
C ALA A 445 -6.65 12.44 -33.74
N GLN A 446 -7.49 13.45 -33.97
CA GLN A 446 -7.31 14.77 -33.36
C GLN A 446 -7.57 14.76 -31.85
N GLN A 447 -8.45 13.89 -31.35
CA GLN A 447 -8.67 13.70 -29.91
C GLN A 447 -7.49 13.00 -29.24
N ALA A 448 -6.86 12.02 -29.92
CA ALA A 448 -5.62 11.42 -29.46
C ALA A 448 -4.50 12.45 -29.35
N GLU A 449 -4.29 13.26 -30.39
CA GLU A 449 -3.30 14.36 -30.38
C GLU A 449 -3.58 15.40 -29.27
N LEU A 450 -4.86 15.72 -29.03
CA LEU A 450 -5.26 16.60 -27.93
C LEU A 450 -4.89 15.96 -26.59
N THR A 451 -5.18 14.68 -26.39
CA THR A 451 -4.84 13.95 -25.15
C THR A 451 -3.33 13.95 -24.90
N ASP A 452 -2.52 13.75 -25.94
CA ASP A 452 -1.07 13.83 -25.85
C ASP A 452 -0.59 15.23 -25.44
N LEU A 453 -1.19 16.28 -26.01
CA LEU A 453 -0.89 17.67 -25.66
C LEU A 453 -1.21 17.96 -24.18
N LEU A 454 -2.37 17.52 -23.70
CA LEU A 454 -2.77 17.66 -22.30
C LEU A 454 -1.83 16.88 -21.37
N ASN A 455 -1.45 15.66 -21.76
CA ASN A 455 -0.50 14.82 -21.04
C ASN A 455 0.88 15.50 -20.91
N GLN A 456 1.41 16.08 -22.00
CA GLN A 456 2.66 16.84 -21.97
C GLN A 456 2.56 18.07 -21.06
N THR A 457 1.43 18.78 -21.10
CA THR A 457 1.21 19.97 -20.28
C THR A 457 1.16 19.63 -18.79
N LEU A 458 0.60 18.48 -18.41
CA LEU A 458 0.55 18.00 -17.02
C LEU A 458 1.93 17.71 -16.40
N LEU A 459 2.97 17.53 -17.21
CA LEU A 459 4.36 17.36 -16.76
C LEU A 459 4.92 18.65 -16.15
N GLN A 460 4.47 19.79 -16.66
CA GLN A 460 4.98 21.08 -16.24
C GLN A 460 4.35 21.53 -14.91
N ARG A 461 5.16 22.16 -14.06
CA ARG A 461 4.75 22.74 -12.79
C ARG A 461 5.16 24.22 -12.73
N PRO A 462 4.33 25.11 -12.16
CA PRO A 462 2.95 24.90 -11.70
C PRO A 462 1.97 24.59 -12.84
N ARG A 463 1.00 23.68 -12.61
CA ARG A 463 0.09 23.19 -13.67
C ARG A 463 -0.78 24.29 -14.28
N ARG A 464 -1.26 25.21 -13.45
CA ARG A 464 -2.13 26.33 -13.87
C ARG A 464 -1.42 27.21 -14.90
N GLU A 465 -0.16 27.55 -14.64
CA GLU A 465 0.66 28.33 -15.56
C GLU A 465 1.00 27.57 -16.84
N ALA A 466 1.24 26.26 -16.74
CA ALA A 466 1.47 25.42 -17.91
C ALA A 466 0.27 25.42 -18.87
N PHE A 467 -0.94 25.27 -18.33
CA PHE A 467 -2.16 25.38 -19.13
C PHE A 467 -2.39 26.80 -19.67
N ALA A 468 -2.09 27.85 -18.88
CA ALA A 468 -2.17 29.23 -19.37
C ALA A 468 -1.23 29.48 -20.56
N ARG A 469 0.02 28.97 -20.50
CA ARG A 469 0.96 29.03 -21.64
C ARG A 469 0.44 28.28 -22.86
N LEU A 470 -0.09 27.07 -22.66
CA LEU A 470 -0.69 26.26 -23.73
C LEU A 470 -1.81 27.01 -24.46
N ILE A 471 -2.67 27.68 -23.70
CA ILE A 471 -3.80 28.45 -24.23
C ILE A 471 -3.33 29.69 -25.01
N ALA A 472 -2.24 30.33 -24.58
CA ALA A 472 -1.69 31.52 -25.23
C ALA A 472 -0.81 31.21 -26.46
N ASP A 473 -0.33 29.97 -26.62
CA ASP A 473 0.61 29.59 -27.67
C ASP A 473 -0.04 29.55 -29.06
N LYS A 474 0.12 30.62 -29.85
CA LYS A 474 -0.47 30.74 -31.18
C LYS A 474 0.06 29.72 -32.20
N SER A 475 1.14 28.99 -31.92
CA SER A 475 1.62 27.90 -32.77
C SER A 475 0.70 26.67 -32.72
N ILE A 476 -0.10 26.55 -31.65
CA ILE A 476 -1.05 25.45 -31.47
C ILE A 476 -2.39 25.83 -32.13
N ASN A 477 -2.93 24.87 -32.88
CA ASN A 477 -4.22 24.98 -33.56
C ASN A 477 -5.33 25.48 -32.60
N ARG A 478 -6.09 26.49 -33.04
CA ARG A 478 -7.08 27.22 -32.24
C ARG A 478 -8.07 26.29 -31.51
N PRO A 479 -8.78 25.36 -32.18
CA PRO A 479 -9.60 24.34 -31.53
C PRO A 479 -8.96 23.65 -30.31
N ARG A 480 -7.67 23.26 -30.38
CA ARG A 480 -6.98 22.59 -29.25
C ARG A 480 -6.82 23.53 -28.06
N ARG A 481 -6.52 24.80 -28.32
CA ARG A 481 -6.41 25.83 -27.28
C ARG A 481 -7.76 26.14 -26.64
N GLU A 482 -8.81 26.17 -27.43
CA GLU A 482 -10.20 26.34 -26.95
C GLU A 482 -10.64 25.18 -26.05
N VAL A 483 -10.18 23.95 -26.30
CA VAL A 483 -10.44 22.81 -25.39
C VAL A 483 -9.52 22.84 -24.16
N ALA A 484 -8.28 23.28 -24.31
CA ALA A 484 -7.34 23.35 -23.19
C ALA A 484 -7.80 24.29 -22.06
N ARG A 485 -8.63 25.31 -22.36
CA ARG A 485 -9.14 26.25 -21.33
C ARG A 485 -9.94 25.57 -20.22
N PHE A 486 -10.62 24.46 -20.51
CA PHE A 486 -11.38 23.70 -19.51
C PHE A 486 -10.47 22.96 -18.50
N GLN A 487 -9.19 22.78 -18.84
CA GLN A 487 -8.19 22.14 -17.98
C GLN A 487 -7.52 23.11 -17.00
N ALA A 488 -7.68 24.42 -17.23
CA ALA A 488 -7.16 25.47 -16.36
C ALA A 488 -8.04 25.72 -15.11
N ASN A 489 -9.20 25.06 -15.02
CA ASN A 489 -10.10 25.14 -13.87
C ASN A 489 -9.46 24.51 -12.63
N ASP A 490 -9.57 25.20 -11.50
CA ASP A 490 -9.10 24.65 -10.22
C ASP A 490 -10.00 23.46 -9.83
N THR A 491 -9.40 22.29 -9.66
CA THR A 491 -10.11 21.08 -9.23
C THR A 491 -10.81 21.23 -7.88
N LYS A 492 -10.36 22.16 -7.00
CA LYS A 492 -10.87 22.31 -5.62
C LYS A 492 -11.89 23.43 -5.42
N THR A 493 -12.12 24.28 -6.42
CA THR A 493 -13.13 25.35 -6.31
C THR A 493 -14.09 25.26 -7.48
N ALA A 494 -15.39 25.44 -7.22
CA ALA A 494 -16.41 25.58 -8.27
C ALA A 494 -16.30 26.92 -9.03
N LYS A 495 -15.21 27.67 -8.83
CA LYS A 495 -14.99 28.95 -9.48
C LYS A 495 -14.17 28.72 -10.74
N PHE A 496 -14.74 29.13 -11.87
CA PHE A 496 -13.97 29.54 -13.03
C PHE A 496 -13.00 30.64 -12.60
N THR A 497 -11.76 30.29 -12.27
CA THR A 497 -10.74 31.32 -12.03
C THR A 497 -10.45 32.05 -13.35
N ALA A 498 -10.22 33.36 -13.27
CA ALA A 498 -10.09 34.40 -14.32
C ALA A 498 -9.30 34.08 -15.62
N ILE A 499 -8.77 32.88 -15.81
CA ILE A 499 -8.14 32.41 -17.06
C ILE A 499 -9.15 32.26 -18.20
N ALA A 500 -10.45 32.09 -17.91
CA ALA A 500 -11.49 32.07 -18.93
C ALA A 500 -11.67 33.40 -19.68
N GLU A 501 -11.18 34.52 -19.13
CA GLU A 501 -11.30 35.85 -19.73
C GLU A 501 -10.23 36.13 -20.81
N VAL A 502 -9.34 35.17 -21.11
CA VAL A 502 -8.19 35.37 -22.02
C VAL A 502 -8.56 35.30 -23.51
N PHE A 503 -9.80 34.92 -23.85
CA PHE A 503 -10.32 35.05 -25.22
C PHE A 503 -11.45 36.11 -25.24
N PRO A 504 -11.22 37.31 -25.80
CA PRO A 504 -12.33 38.16 -26.19
C PRO A 504 -13.15 37.46 -27.28
N ALA A 505 -14.46 37.74 -27.28
CA ALA A 505 -15.44 37.25 -28.25
C ALA A 505 -15.00 37.44 -29.71
#